data_AF-A0A7Y8MCM0-F1
#
_entry.id   AF-A0A7Y8MCM0-F1
#
_cell.length_a   1.000
_cell.length_b   1.000
_cell.length_c   1.000
_cell.angle_alpha   90.00
_cell.angle_beta   90.00
_cell.angle_gamma   90.00
#
_symmetry.space_group_name_H-M   'P 1'
#
loop_
_entity.id
_entity.type
_entity.pdbx_description
1 polymer ?
#
loop_
_entity_poly.entity_id
_entity_poly.type
_entity_poly.pdbx_seq_one_letter_code
_entity_poly.pdbx_strand_id
1 'polypeptide(L)' 'MAHTHPEPDCLADFAAGRLSEAKAVVVATHATLCPDCRAAIADGEAVAGALLEACEAPVSPGLGSAVRAALDAPPV' A
#
# COMPACT_ATOMS: atom_id res chain seq x y z
N MET A 1 16.80 -17.10 -4.19
CA MET A 1 16.16 -17.63 -2.97
C MET A 1 16.61 -16.76 -1.81
N ALA A 2 15.77 -15.84 -1.35
CA ALA A 2 16.00 -15.20 -0.06
C ALA A 2 15.49 -16.19 0.99
N HIS A 3 16.39 -16.83 1.73
CA HIS A 3 15.99 -17.81 2.76
C HIS A 3 15.51 -17.14 4.05
N THR A 4 15.78 -15.84 4.21
CA THR A 4 15.34 -15.04 5.36
C THR A 4 14.24 -14.08 4.92
N HIS A 5 13.04 -14.29 5.44
CA HIS A 5 11.89 -13.42 5.24
C HIS A 5 11.76 -12.44 6.41
N PRO A 6 11.18 -11.24 6.19
CA PRO A 6 10.70 -10.41 7.27
C PRO A 6 9.71 -11.18 8.15
N GLU A 7 9.67 -10.85 9.44
CA GLU A 7 8.69 -11.42 10.36
C GLU A 7 7.26 -11.11 9.87
N PRO A 8 6.28 -12.01 10.07
CA PRO A 8 4.91 -11.79 9.63
C PRO A 8 4.30 -10.47 10.11
N ASP A 9 4.58 -10.09 11.36
CA ASP A 9 4.12 -8.81 11.93
C ASP A 9 4.71 -7.60 11.18
N CYS A 10 5.96 -7.70 10.72
CA CYS A 10 6.59 -6.67 9.90
C CYS A 10 5.90 -6.53 8.53
N LEU A 11 5.49 -7.64 7.93
CA LEU A 11 4.72 -7.63 6.66
C LEU A 11 3.31 -7.05 6.87
N ALA A 12 2.65 -7.37 7.98
CA ALA A 12 1.35 -6.81 8.34
C ALA A 12 1.43 -5.30 8.64
N ASP A 13 2.48 -4.85 9.33
CA ASP A 13 2.75 -3.43 9.57
C ASP A 13 3.07 -2.68 8.27
N PHE A 14 3.75 -3.33 7.32
CA PHE A 14 3.96 -2.76 5.99
C PHE A 14 2.64 -2.58 5.25
N ALA A 15 1.81 -3.62 5.16
CA ALA A 15 0.51 -3.58 4.51
C ALA A 15 -0.43 -2.52 5.13
N ALA A 16 -0.32 -2.29 6.44
CA ALA A 16 -1.08 -1.27 7.16
C ALA A 16 -0.46 0.13 7.15
N GLY A 17 0.69 0.33 6.49
CA GLY A 17 1.38 1.63 6.41
C GLY A 17 1.96 2.13 7.74
N ARG A 18 2.28 1.24 8.69
CA ARG A 18 2.76 1.59 10.05
C ARG A 18 4.27 1.59 10.23
N LEU A 19 5.03 1.10 9.25
CA LEU A 19 6.48 1.06 9.32
C LEU A 19 7.12 2.45 9.19
N SER A 20 8.29 2.63 9.79
CA SER A 20 9.14 3.77 9.46
C SER A 20 9.58 3.71 8.00
N GLU A 21 9.80 4.87 7.38
CA GLU A 21 10.16 4.98 5.96
C GLU A 21 11.35 4.07 5.59
N ALA A 22 12.42 4.08 6.40
CA ALA A 22 13.57 3.22 6.19
C ALA A 22 13.22 1.72 6.17
N LYS A 23 12.33 1.27 7.06
CA LYS A 23 11.87 -0.13 7.09
C LYS A 23 10.95 -0.44 5.91
N ALA A 24 10.08 0.49 5.54
CA ALA A 24 9.18 0.34 4.41
C ALA A 24 9.95 0.12 3.09
N VAL A 25 11.01 0.90 2.83
CA VAL A 25 11.85 0.72 1.64
C VAL A 25 12.48 -0.68 1.58
N VAL A 26 12.98 -1.19 2.71
CA VAL A 26 13.58 -2.54 2.78
C VAL A 26 12.53 -3.62 2.50
N VAL A 27 11.36 -3.54 3.12
CA VAL A 27 10.28 -4.52 2.91
C VAL A 27 9.76 -4.48 1.47
N ALA A 28 9.56 -3.29 0.90
CA ALA A 28 9.16 -3.13 -0.50
C ALA A 28 10.18 -3.74 -1.47
N THR A 29 11.48 -3.49 -1.23
CA THR A 29 12.56 -4.08 -2.04
C THR A 29 12.55 -5.60 -1.94
N HIS A 30 12.34 -6.15 -0.73
CA HIS A 30 12.25 -7.60 -0.53
C HIS A 30 11.03 -8.20 -1.26
N ALA A 31 9.84 -7.60 -1.13
CA ALA A 31 8.61 -8.09 -1.76
C ALA A 31 8.67 -8.05 -3.30
N THR A 32 9.47 -7.15 -3.87
CA THR A 32 9.76 -7.12 -5.31
C THR A 32 10.46 -8.42 -5.76
N LEU A 33 11.34 -8.97 -4.92
CA LEU A 33 12.15 -10.15 -5.23
C LEU A 33 11.57 -11.46 -4.67
N CYS A 34 10.69 -11.40 -3.68
CA CYS A 34 10.12 -12.56 -3.00
C CYS A 34 8.60 -12.66 -3.25
N PRO A 35 8.13 -13.66 -4.02
CA PRO A 35 6.71 -13.85 -4.27
C PRO A 35 5.89 -14.17 -3.02
N ASP A 36 6.45 -14.91 -2.05
CA ASP A 36 5.74 -15.32 -0.85
C ASP A 36 5.45 -14.11 0.07
N CYS A 37 6.43 -13.23 0.28
CA CYS A 37 6.22 -12.00 1.05
C CYS A 37 5.29 -11.04 0.32
N ARG A 38 5.33 -10.98 -1.01
CA ARG A 38 4.38 -10.17 -1.79
C ARG A 38 2.95 -10.68 -1.65
N ALA A 39 2.75 -11.99 -1.65
CA ALA A 39 1.42 -12.59 -1.43
C ALA A 39 0.91 -12.28 -0.01
N ALA A 40 1.76 -12.44 1.01
CA ALA A 40 1.39 -12.13 2.39
C ALA A 40 1.00 -10.64 2.60
N ILE A 41 1.69 -9.71 1.94
CA ILE A 41 1.33 -8.28 1.95
C ILE A 41 -0.03 -8.08 1.27
N ALA A 42 -0.23 -8.68 0.08
CA ALA A 42 -1.47 -8.55 -0.68
C ALA A 42 -2.69 -9.09 0.09
N ASP A 43 -2.55 -10.17 0.86
CA ASP A 43 -3.61 -10.69 1.73
C ASP A 43 -4.01 -9.65 2.80
N GLY A 44 -3.03 -8.96 3.40
CA GLY A 44 -3.27 -7.88 4.34
C GLY A 44 -3.94 -6.67 3.68
N GLU A 45 -3.50 -6.28 2.49
CA GLU A 45 -4.09 -5.18 1.70
C GLU A 45 -5.54 -5.49 1.29
N ALA A 46 -5.87 -6.75 0.97
CA ALA A 46 -7.23 -7.16 0.63
C ALA A 46 -8.20 -6.97 1.82
N VAL A 47 -7.76 -7.30 3.04
CA VAL A 47 -8.54 -7.05 4.26
C VAL A 47 -8.70 -5.54 4.48
N ALA A 48 -7.64 -4.75 4.29
CA ALA A 48 -7.70 -3.30 4.40
C ALA A 48 -8.66 -2.68 3.38
N GLY A 49 -8.68 -3.19 2.14
CA GLY A 49 -9.65 -2.80 1.11
C GLY A 49 -11.08 -3.06 1.55
N ALA A 50 -11.38 -4.26 2.06
CA ALA A 50 -12.73 -4.56 2.57
C ALA A 50 -13.17 -3.60 3.70
N LEU A 51 -12.25 -3.15 4.55
CA LEU A 51 -12.53 -2.15 5.58
C LEU A 51 -12.72 -0.74 4.99
N LEU A 52 -11.94 -0.38 3.97
CA LEU A 52 -12.03 0.91 3.28
C LEU A 52 -13.38 1.06 2.56
N GLU A 53 -13.85 0.02 1.89
CA GLU A 53 -15.15 -0.03 1.21
C GLU A 53 -16.33 0.21 2.16
N ALA A 54 -16.17 -0.12 3.45
CA ALA A 54 -17.18 0.12 4.48
C ALA A 54 -17.14 1.55 5.06
N CYS A 55 -16.16 2.36 4.67
CA CYS A 55 -15.99 3.73 5.17
C CYS A 55 -16.72 4.75 4.28
N GLU A 56 -17.58 5.57 4.88
CA GLU A 56 -18.19 6.73 4.20
C GLU A 56 -17.41 8.00 4.56
N ALA A 57 -16.78 8.62 3.56
CA ALA A 57 -16.03 9.86 3.72
C ALA A 57 -16.40 10.86 2.61
N PRO A 58 -17.32 11.82 2.86
CA PRO A 58 -17.73 12.78 1.85
C PRO A 58 -16.56 13.69 1.46
N VAL A 59 -16.51 14.05 0.18
CA VAL A 59 -15.51 14.96 -0.39
C VAL A 59 -16.13 16.27 -0.83
N SER A 60 -15.30 17.30 -1.03
CA SER A 60 -15.78 18.59 -1.51
C SER A 60 -16.39 18.50 -2.93
N PRO A 61 -17.42 19.30 -3.22
CA PRO A 61 -17.97 19.38 -4.57
C PRO A 61 -16.89 19.72 -5.60
N GLY A 62 -16.90 19.03 -6.74
CA GLY A 62 -15.94 19.26 -7.82
C GLY A 62 -14.55 18.63 -7.63
N LEU A 63 -14.27 17.94 -6.51
CA LEU A 63 -12.98 17.26 -6.31
C LEU A 63 -12.66 16.28 -7.44
N GLY A 64 -13.63 15.47 -7.87
CA GLY A 64 -13.43 14.50 -8.95
C GLY A 64 -13.08 15.13 -10.31
N SER A 65 -13.60 16.31 -10.64
CA SER A 65 -13.17 17.06 -11.84
C SER A 65 -11.78 17.67 -11.67
N ALA A 66 -11.47 18.19 -10.47
CA ALA A 66 -10.15 18.77 -10.19
C ALA A 66 -9.03 17.73 -10.29
N VAL A 67 -9.23 16.54 -9.70
CA VAL A 67 -8.25 15.44 -9.76
C VAL A 67 -8.02 14.99 -11.21
N ARG A 68 -9.08 14.83 -12.01
CA ARG A 68 -8.93 14.46 -13.43
C ARG A 68 -8.15 15.50 -14.23
N ALA A 69 -8.49 16.79 -14.07
CA ALA A 69 -7.76 17.87 -14.73
C ALA A 69 -6.27 17.90 -14.31
N ALA A 70 -5.95 17.54 -13.07
CA ALA A 70 -4.57 17.44 -12.60
C ALA A 70 -3.80 16.25 -13.21
N LEU A 71 -4.47 15.11 -13.48
CA LEU A 71 -3.86 13.95 -14.14
C LEU A 71 -3.55 14.22 -15.63
N ASP A 72 -4.33 15.08 -16.29
CA ASP A 72 -4.12 15.48 -17.69
C ASP A 72 -3.04 16.57 -17.85
N ALA A 73 -2.62 17.22 -16.76
CA ALA A 73 -1.58 18.22 -16.78
C ALA A 73 -0.20 17.58 -16.99
N PRO A 74 0.75 18.28 -17.65
CA PRO A 74 2.12 17.78 -17.75
C PRO A 74 2.73 17.58 -16.36
N PRO A 75 3.60 16.58 -16.16
CA PRO A 75 4.29 16.39 -14.90
C PRO A 75 5.14 17.63 -14.58
N VAL A 76 5.13 18.01 -13.30
CA VAL A 76 6.04 19.04 -12.75
C VAL A 76 7.40 18.46 -12.45
#